data_AF-A0A067R915-F1
#
_entry.id   AF-A0A067R915-F1
#
_cell.length_a   1.000
_cell.length_b   1.000
_cell.length_c   1.000
_cell.angle_alpha   90.00
_cell.angle_beta   90.00
_cell.angle_gamma   90.00
#
_symmetry.space_group_name_H-M   'P 1'
#
loop_
_entity.id
_entity.type
_entity.pdbx_description
1 polymer ?
#
loop_
_entity_poly.entity_id
_entity_poly.type
_entity_poly.pdbx_seq_one_letter_code
_entity_poly.pdbx_strand_id
1 'polypeptide(L)'
;MCQCCTAEFTVTFRRHHCRACGKVVCGDCSDFRAPLQYMRFQSARVCEECHNTLLKEATDPTSEVNQAMKRELGNAVRIIDNFKKLGPASGRKIKKYIPQRLKEVTANDTGSQMSGWLQRRSRRSWKRLWFVLKEQVLYVYKASEDVVALESIPVLGYAVEPMKERHFQLYEGIDAKLVFQLAHPGQHPLIFHADSEHLANRWIAAMSDATVLK
;
A
#
# COMPACT_ATOMS: atom_id res chain seq x y z
N MET A 1 1.21 -3.67 16.95
CA MET A 1 1.57 -3.36 15.57
C MET A 1 1.98 -1.89 15.47
N CYS A 2 2.98 -1.54 14.63
CA CYS A 2 3.39 -0.17 14.37
C CYS A 2 2.27 0.59 13.65
N GLN A 3 1.89 1.77 14.12
CA GLN A 3 0.80 2.56 13.54
C GLN A 3 1.22 3.37 12.31
N CYS A 4 2.50 3.32 11.89
CA CYS A 4 2.98 3.95 10.66
C CYS A 4 3.17 2.93 9.53
N CYS A 5 3.85 1.81 9.83
CA CYS A 5 4.13 0.79 8.83
C CYS A 5 3.39 -0.51 9.08
N THR A 6 2.51 -0.64 10.05
CA THR A 6 1.81 -1.92 10.35
C THR A 6 2.71 -3.13 10.65
N ALA A 7 4.02 -2.95 10.88
CA ALA A 7 4.91 -4.01 11.32
C ALA A 7 4.56 -4.52 12.73
N GLU A 8 4.59 -5.84 12.93
CA GLU A 8 4.38 -6.43 14.24
C GLU A 8 5.59 -6.26 15.14
N PHE A 9 5.34 -6.03 16.43
CA PHE A 9 6.39 -5.86 17.44
C PHE A 9 6.84 -7.21 17.97
N THR A 10 8.15 -7.41 18.06
CA THR A 10 8.79 -8.60 18.63
C THR A 10 9.67 -8.21 19.82
N VAL A 11 10.29 -9.19 20.48
CA VAL A 11 11.20 -8.93 21.61
C VAL A 11 12.36 -7.99 21.22
N THR A 12 12.88 -8.13 20.00
CA THR A 12 13.96 -7.31 19.45
C THR A 12 13.45 -6.12 18.63
N PHE A 13 12.25 -6.21 18.04
CA PHE A 13 11.58 -5.10 17.34
C PHE A 13 10.61 -4.39 18.28
N ARG A 14 11.15 -3.46 19.07
CA ARG A 14 10.46 -2.84 20.22
C ARG A 14 9.50 -1.71 19.82
N ARG A 15 8.56 -1.45 20.73
CA ARG A 15 7.60 -0.34 20.64
C ARG A 15 8.26 0.97 21.02
N HIS A 16 7.97 2.02 20.25
CA HIS A 16 8.29 3.40 20.59
C HIS A 16 7.04 4.25 20.49
N HIS A 17 6.99 5.38 21.20
CA HIS A 17 5.91 6.35 21.06
C HIS A 17 6.43 7.59 20.33
N CYS A 18 5.67 8.10 19.37
CA CYS A 18 5.86 9.46 18.87
C CYS A 18 5.48 10.44 19.98
N ARG A 19 6.41 11.29 20.40
CA ARG A 19 6.14 12.27 21.46
C ARG A 19 5.19 13.39 21.00
N ALA A 20 5.12 13.67 19.70
CA ALA A 20 4.22 14.67 19.15
C ALA A 20 2.76 14.19 19.04
N CYS A 21 2.51 12.97 18.54
CA CYS A 21 1.15 12.49 18.25
C CYS A 21 0.72 11.23 19.02
N GLY A 22 1.56 10.70 19.91
CA GLY A 22 1.23 9.53 20.75
C GLY A 22 1.24 8.17 20.04
N LYS A 23 1.26 8.12 18.70
CA LYS A 23 1.28 6.87 17.92
C LYS A 23 2.39 5.92 18.40
N VAL A 24 2.05 4.64 18.56
CA VAL A 24 2.98 3.52 18.78
C VAL A 24 3.64 3.16 17.45
N VAL A 25 4.95 3.29 17.37
CA VAL A 25 5.75 3.24 16.14
C VAL A 25 7.00 2.38 16.35
N CYS A 26 7.57 1.84 15.27
CA CYS A 26 8.86 1.15 15.31
C CYS A 26 10.04 2.12 15.27
N GLY A 27 11.25 1.59 15.49
CA GLY A 27 12.49 2.37 15.44
C GLY A 27 12.65 3.09 14.10
N ASP A 28 12.40 2.38 12.99
CA ASP A 28 12.55 2.90 11.62
C ASP A 28 11.54 4.01 11.30
N CYS A 29 10.27 3.88 11.72
CA CYS A 29 9.24 4.89 11.49
C CYS A 29 9.36 6.11 12.42
N SER A 30 10.25 6.04 13.41
CA SER A 30 10.46 7.11 14.40
C SER A 30 11.93 7.46 14.59
N ASP A 31 12.69 7.31 13.51
CA ASP A 31 14.12 7.61 13.47
C ASP A 31 14.43 9.12 13.44
N PHE A 32 13.44 9.93 13.83
CA PHE A 32 13.47 11.37 13.80
C PHE A 32 13.35 11.94 15.20
N ARG A 33 14.00 13.07 15.42
CA ARG A 33 13.77 13.92 16.58
C ARG A 33 13.43 15.33 16.16
N ALA A 34 12.49 15.93 16.87
CA ALA A 34 12.06 17.31 16.67
C ALA A 34 11.90 18.01 18.03
N PRO A 35 12.13 19.33 18.10
CA PRO A 35 11.82 20.14 19.27
C PRO A 35 10.30 20.21 19.45
N LEU A 36 9.82 19.99 20.69
CA LEU A 36 8.39 20.04 21.00
C LEU A 36 8.09 21.19 21.96
N GLN A 37 7.13 22.04 21.62
CA GLN A 37 6.79 23.24 22.40
C GLN A 37 6.47 22.92 23.87
N TYR A 38 5.69 21.87 24.13
CA TYR A 38 5.34 21.46 25.49
C TYR A 38 6.52 20.91 26.29
N MET A 39 7.64 20.56 25.63
CA MET A 39 8.90 20.15 26.28
C MET A 39 9.93 21.30 26.26
N ARG A 40 9.49 22.56 26.21
CA ARG A 40 10.37 23.74 26.07
C ARG A 40 11.34 23.57 24.90
N PHE A 41 10.83 23.08 23.78
CA PHE A 41 11.57 22.80 22.56
C PHE A 41 12.77 21.86 22.71
N GLN A 42 12.79 21.02 23.75
CA GLN A 42 13.74 19.91 23.83
C GLN A 42 13.46 18.88 22.72
N SER A 43 14.53 18.37 22.12
CA SER A 43 14.46 17.42 21.01
C SER A 43 13.99 16.04 21.47
N ALA A 44 12.86 15.57 20.94
CA ALA A 44 12.22 14.32 21.33
C ALA A 44 11.90 13.44 20.11
N ARG A 45 11.78 12.12 20.34
CA ARG A 45 11.48 11.12 19.28
C ARG A 45 10.10 11.38 18.66
N VAL A 46 10.05 11.50 17.35
CA VAL A 46 8.80 11.70 16.58
C VAL A 46 8.74 10.77 15.38
N CYS A 47 7.54 10.49 14.86
CA CYS A 47 7.40 9.81 13.58
C CYS A 47 7.76 10.74 12.40
N GLU A 48 8.00 10.17 11.23
CA GLU A 48 8.34 10.92 10.01
C GLU A 48 7.29 11.99 9.66
N GLU A 49 6.01 11.65 9.78
CA GLU A 49 4.89 12.55 9.52
C GLU A 49 4.97 13.79 10.42
N CYS A 50 5.09 13.60 11.75
CA CYS A 50 5.23 14.70 12.69
C CYS A 50 6.52 15.48 12.49
N HIS A 51 7.63 14.82 12.18
CA HIS A 51 8.89 15.50 11.89
C HIS A 51 8.73 16.49 10.73
N ASN A 52 8.09 16.07 9.63
CA ASN A 52 7.88 16.91 8.46
C ASN A 52 6.94 18.09 8.74
N THR A 53 5.86 17.86 9.49
CA THR A 53 4.92 18.92 9.89
C THR A 53 5.60 19.96 10.78
N LEU A 54 6.27 19.50 11.85
CA LEU A 54 6.97 20.38 12.79
C LEU A 54 8.12 21.13 12.13
N LEU A 55 8.83 20.49 11.19
CA LEU A 55 9.89 21.16 10.43
C LEU A 55 9.33 22.30 9.58
N LYS A 56 8.20 22.08 8.89
CA LYS A 56 7.54 23.13 8.12
C LYS A 56 7.13 24.30 9.00
N GLU A 57 6.42 24.03 10.10
CA GLU A 57 6.01 25.05 11.08
C GLU A 57 7.20 25.81 11.68
N ALA A 58 8.32 25.12 11.91
CA ALA A 58 9.54 25.71 12.44
C ALA A 58 10.31 26.52 11.39
N THR A 59 10.13 26.28 10.10
CA THR A 59 10.78 27.05 9.02
C THR A 59 9.91 28.19 8.49
N ASP A 60 8.61 28.16 8.74
CA ASP A 60 7.68 29.21 8.37
C ASP A 60 7.88 30.46 9.27
N PRO A 61 8.29 31.61 8.72
CA PRO A 61 8.47 32.83 9.51
C PRO A 61 7.18 33.37 10.13
N THR A 62 6.02 33.02 9.56
CA THR A 62 4.71 33.50 9.99
C THR A 62 4.11 32.65 11.12
N SER A 63 4.65 31.45 11.34
CA SER A 63 4.19 30.51 12.36
C SER A 63 4.48 31.00 13.78
N GLU A 64 3.47 30.95 14.64
CA GLU A 64 3.62 31.21 16.08
C GLU A 64 4.65 30.28 16.73
N VAL A 65 4.78 29.05 16.23
CA VAL A 65 5.74 28.06 16.71
C VAL A 65 7.17 28.52 16.41
N ASN A 66 7.44 29.08 15.23
CA ASN A 66 8.76 29.63 14.88
C ASN A 66 9.14 30.78 15.83
N GLN A 67 8.20 31.69 16.09
CA GLN A 67 8.43 32.85 16.96
C GLN A 67 8.65 32.43 18.41
N ALA A 68 7.81 31.52 18.94
CA ALA A 68 7.95 30.98 20.28
C ALA A 68 9.29 30.26 20.46
N MET A 69 9.72 29.50 19.46
CA MET A 69 10.99 28.78 19.52
C MET A 69 12.19 29.72 19.48
N LYS A 70 12.18 30.80 18.68
CA LYS A 70 13.26 31.80 18.69
C LYS A 70 13.39 32.51 20.04
N ARG A 71 12.27 32.74 20.73
CA ARG A 71 12.28 33.35 22.08
C ARG A 71 12.91 32.41 23.11
N GLU A 72 12.57 31.13 23.08
CA GLU A 72 13.08 30.13 24.04
C GLU A 72 14.53 29.73 23.77
N LEU A 73 14.94 29.56 22.51
CA LEU A 73 16.28 29.09 22.15
C LEU A 73 17.28 30.22 21.85
N GLY A 74 16.80 31.46 21.67
CA GLY A 74 17.61 32.61 21.28
C GLY A 74 17.85 32.72 19.78
N ASN A 75 17.94 33.96 19.30
CA ASN A 75 18.01 34.30 17.86
C ASN A 75 19.25 33.76 17.12
N ALA A 76 20.31 33.37 17.85
CA ALA A 76 21.54 32.82 17.27
C ALA A 76 21.44 31.32 16.95
N VAL A 77 20.40 30.61 17.41
CA VAL A 77 20.25 29.18 17.19
C VAL A 77 19.69 28.88 15.81
N ARG A 78 20.40 28.07 15.02
CA ARG A 78 19.87 27.50 13.79
C ARG A 78 18.83 26.46 14.18
N ILE A 79 17.56 26.84 14.07
CA ILE A 79 16.37 26.03 14.34
C ILE A 79 16.50 24.58 13.83
N ILE A 80 17.07 24.41 12.65
CA ILE A 80 17.24 23.14 11.96
C ILE A 80 18.15 22.16 12.73
N ASP A 81 19.09 22.65 13.54
CA ASP A 81 20.06 21.80 14.27
C ASP A 81 19.38 20.92 15.34
N ASN A 82 18.16 21.28 15.76
CA ASN A 82 17.35 20.52 16.72
C ASN A 82 16.46 19.46 16.05
N PHE A 83 16.33 19.50 14.73
CA PHE A 83 15.69 18.47 13.92
C PHE A 83 16.75 17.47 13.46
N LYS A 84 16.68 16.24 13.97
CA LYS A 84 17.71 15.23 13.73
C LYS A 84 17.10 13.96 13.16
N LYS A 85 17.75 13.40 12.15
CA LYS A 85 17.57 12.00 11.75
C LYS A 85 18.65 11.19 12.45
N LEU A 86 18.25 10.26 13.32
CA LEU A 86 19.15 9.53 14.21
C LEU A 86 19.83 8.34 13.52
N GLY A 87 19.23 7.79 12.47
CA GLY A 87 19.78 6.69 11.72
C GLY A 87 20.74 7.15 10.64
N PRO A 88 21.72 6.30 10.28
CA PRO A 88 22.63 6.61 9.20
C PRO A 88 21.85 6.91 7.92
N ALA A 89 22.41 7.76 7.05
CA ALA A 89 22.02 7.93 5.64
C ALA A 89 22.30 6.65 4.82
N SER A 90 22.10 5.48 5.42
CA SER A 90 22.07 4.22 4.72
C SER A 90 20.89 4.30 3.77
N GLY A 91 21.17 4.20 2.47
CA GLY A 91 20.17 3.90 1.45
C GLY A 91 19.43 2.57 1.64
N ARG A 92 19.38 2.02 2.87
CA ARG A 92 18.42 1.02 3.32
C ARG A 92 17.04 1.65 3.17
N LYS A 93 16.48 1.48 1.98
CA LYS A 93 15.05 1.57 1.72
C LYS A 93 14.39 0.85 2.86
N ILE A 94 13.66 1.58 3.70
CA ILE A 94 12.81 1.00 4.73
C ILE A 94 12.04 -0.11 4.02
N LYS A 95 12.27 -1.37 4.41
CA LYS A 95 11.47 -2.48 3.88
C LYS A 95 10.07 -2.19 4.39
N LYS A 96 9.26 -1.53 3.55
CA LYS A 96 7.85 -1.26 3.85
C LYS A 96 7.29 -2.60 4.29
N TYR A 97 6.67 -2.61 5.46
CA TYR A 97 5.97 -3.80 5.91
C TYR A 97 4.99 -4.23 4.83
N ILE A 98 5.00 -5.52 4.56
CA ILE A 98 4.13 -6.17 3.62
C ILE A 98 3.17 -6.98 4.49
N PRO A 99 1.86 -6.66 4.49
CA PRO A 99 0.85 -7.42 5.21
C PRO A 99 0.98 -8.92 4.97
N GLN A 100 0.77 -9.74 6.01
CA GLN A 100 0.94 -11.20 5.92
C GLN A 100 0.10 -11.82 4.80
N ARG A 101 -1.14 -11.34 4.59
CA ARG A 101 -2.01 -11.74 3.47
C ARG A 101 -1.39 -11.57 2.08
N LEU A 102 -0.39 -10.71 1.92
CA LEU A 102 0.30 -10.52 0.63
C LEU A 102 1.51 -11.46 0.46
N LYS A 103 1.89 -12.20 1.50
CA LYS A 103 2.98 -13.18 1.48
C LYS A 103 2.49 -14.62 1.55
N GLU A 104 1.18 -14.81 1.64
CA GLU A 104 0.54 -16.10 1.89
C GLU A 104 0.65 -17.06 0.72
N VAL A 105 0.56 -16.52 -0.49
CA VAL A 105 0.66 -17.25 -1.75
C VAL A 105 1.83 -16.68 -2.54
N THR A 106 2.60 -17.54 -3.21
CA THR A 106 3.62 -17.12 -4.18
C THR A 106 3.04 -17.14 -5.59
N ALA A 107 3.63 -16.38 -6.51
CA ALA A 107 3.14 -16.30 -7.89
C ALA A 107 3.17 -17.67 -8.61
N ASN A 108 4.06 -18.58 -8.21
CA ASN A 108 4.23 -19.92 -8.77
C ASN A 108 3.60 -21.05 -7.92
N ASP A 109 2.62 -20.73 -7.09
CA ASP A 109 1.97 -21.70 -6.21
C ASP A 109 1.31 -22.85 -7.00
N THR A 110 1.76 -24.08 -6.74
CA THR A 110 1.30 -25.30 -7.43
C THR A 110 -0.08 -25.77 -6.98
N GLY A 111 -0.59 -25.25 -5.85
CA GLY A 111 -1.92 -25.55 -5.32
C GLY A 111 -2.99 -24.52 -5.70
N SER A 112 -2.69 -23.62 -6.62
CA SER A 112 -3.65 -22.63 -7.12
C SER A 112 -4.66 -23.28 -8.06
N GLN A 113 -5.92 -22.82 -8.04
CA GLN A 113 -6.92 -23.30 -8.99
C GLN A 113 -6.63 -22.79 -10.41
N MET A 114 -6.07 -21.58 -10.48
CA MET A 114 -5.72 -20.95 -11.75
C MET A 114 -4.65 -19.88 -11.52
N SER A 115 -3.66 -19.86 -12.40
CA SER A 115 -2.63 -18.82 -12.44
C SER A 115 -2.31 -18.44 -13.87
N GLY A 116 -1.97 -17.18 -14.12
CA GLY A 116 -1.58 -16.75 -15.45
C GLY A 116 -1.60 -15.24 -15.67
N TRP A 117 -1.15 -14.84 -16.86
CA TRP A 117 -1.21 -13.46 -17.30
C TRP A 117 -2.64 -13.05 -17.66
N LEU A 118 -3.04 -11.89 -17.16
CA LEU A 118 -4.21 -11.14 -17.64
C LEU A 118 -3.85 -9.65 -17.71
N GLN A 119 -4.58 -8.91 -18.53
CA GLN A 119 -4.57 -7.46 -18.47
C GLN A 119 -5.72 -6.96 -17.59
N ARG A 120 -5.42 -6.14 -16.58
CA ARG A 120 -6.45 -5.47 -15.77
C ARG A 120 -6.55 -4.01 -16.18
N ARG A 121 -7.77 -3.51 -16.37
CA ARG A 121 -8.02 -2.11 -16.69
C ARG A 121 -7.75 -1.24 -15.46
N SER A 122 -6.88 -0.25 -15.63
CA SER A 122 -6.76 0.91 -14.75
C SER A 122 -7.61 2.06 -15.30
N ARG A 123 -7.64 3.21 -14.62
CA ARG A 123 -8.42 4.39 -15.04
C ARG A 123 -8.13 4.87 -16.47
N ARG A 124 -6.91 4.66 -16.97
CA ARG A 124 -6.45 5.17 -18.28
C ARG A 124 -5.70 4.17 -19.16
N SER A 125 -5.39 2.98 -18.66
CA SER A 125 -4.56 2.02 -19.39
C SER A 125 -4.81 0.60 -18.94
N TRP A 126 -4.50 -0.35 -19.83
CA TRP A 126 -4.44 -1.77 -19.50
C TRP A 126 -3.06 -2.10 -18.89
N LYS A 127 -3.06 -2.89 -17.81
CA LYS A 127 -1.83 -3.37 -17.18
C LYS A 127 -1.78 -4.88 -17.23
N ARG A 128 -0.76 -5.43 -17.89
CA ARG A 128 -0.46 -6.87 -17.87
C ARG A 128 0.13 -7.22 -16.50
N LEU A 129 -0.52 -8.14 -15.79
CA LEU A 129 -0.19 -8.57 -14.44
C LEU A 129 -0.34 -10.08 -14.35
N TRP A 130 0.38 -10.69 -13.41
CA TRP A 130 0.26 -12.11 -13.12
C TRP A 130 -0.77 -12.30 -12.01
N PHE A 131 -1.74 -13.17 -12.24
CA PHE A 131 -2.80 -13.45 -11.28
C PHE A 131 -2.69 -14.87 -10.78
N VAL A 132 -2.98 -15.07 -9.49
CA VAL A 132 -3.12 -16.39 -8.88
C VAL A 132 -4.43 -16.41 -8.12
N LEU A 133 -5.30 -17.34 -8.47
CA LEU A 133 -6.55 -17.60 -7.79
C LEU A 133 -6.38 -18.88 -6.96
N LYS A 134 -6.45 -18.73 -5.64
CA LYS A 134 -6.32 -19.85 -4.70
C LYS A 134 -7.41 -19.73 -3.66
N GLU A 135 -8.12 -20.83 -3.44
CA GLU A 135 -9.32 -20.87 -2.61
C GLU A 135 -10.35 -19.85 -3.12
N GLN A 136 -10.57 -18.75 -2.39
CA GLN A 136 -11.54 -17.70 -2.71
C GLN A 136 -10.87 -16.32 -2.77
N VAL A 137 -9.55 -16.29 -2.98
CA VAL A 137 -8.76 -15.06 -3.01
C VAL A 137 -7.99 -14.96 -4.31
N LEU A 138 -8.16 -13.83 -4.99
CA LEU A 138 -7.40 -13.45 -6.18
C LEU A 138 -6.21 -12.59 -5.77
N TYR A 139 -5.01 -13.11 -6.01
CA TYR A 139 -3.74 -12.45 -5.76
C TYR A 139 -3.19 -11.85 -7.04
N VAL A 140 -2.55 -10.67 -6.92
CA VAL A 140 -2.02 -9.91 -8.06
C VAL A 140 -0.52 -9.71 -7.90
N TYR A 141 0.26 -10.05 -8.92
CA TYR A 141 1.72 -9.96 -8.94
C TYR A 141 2.22 -9.19 -10.16
N LYS A 142 3.47 -8.75 -10.11
CA LYS A 142 4.12 -8.12 -11.25
C LYS A 142 4.72 -9.17 -12.19
N ALA A 143 5.21 -10.28 -11.65
CA ALA A 143 5.82 -11.39 -12.39
C ALA A 143 5.41 -12.76 -11.81
N SER A 144 5.62 -13.83 -12.58
CA SER A 144 5.32 -15.23 -12.22
C SER A 144 6.22 -15.80 -11.12
N GLU A 145 7.35 -15.13 -10.84
CA GLU A 145 8.35 -15.55 -9.85
C GLU A 145 8.26 -14.75 -8.55
N ASP A 146 7.36 -13.78 -8.46
CA ASP A 146 7.22 -12.93 -7.28
C ASP A 146 6.74 -13.74 -6.07
N VAL A 147 7.43 -13.56 -4.93
CA VAL A 147 7.08 -14.20 -3.65
C VAL A 147 6.15 -13.34 -2.78
N VAL A 148 5.76 -12.16 -3.27
CA VAL A 148 4.86 -11.23 -2.59
C VAL A 148 3.86 -10.65 -3.59
N ALA A 149 2.58 -10.75 -3.26
CA ALA A 149 1.51 -10.12 -4.01
C ALA A 149 1.49 -8.59 -3.79
N LEU A 150 1.12 -7.86 -4.84
CA LEU A 150 0.79 -6.44 -4.79
C LEU A 150 -0.55 -6.21 -4.10
N GLU A 151 -1.52 -7.09 -4.39
CA GLU A 151 -2.89 -7.03 -3.88
C GLU A 151 -3.40 -8.43 -3.59
N SER A 152 -4.28 -8.56 -2.59
CA SER A 152 -5.13 -9.73 -2.41
C SER A 152 -6.59 -9.28 -2.33
N ILE A 153 -7.43 -9.94 -3.12
CA ILE A 153 -8.82 -9.56 -3.37
C ILE A 153 -9.69 -10.77 -3.02
N PRO A 154 -10.44 -10.76 -1.91
CA PRO A 154 -11.40 -11.82 -1.62
C PRO A 154 -12.51 -11.75 -2.66
N VAL A 155 -12.72 -12.83 -3.42
CA VAL A 155 -13.71 -12.85 -4.50
C VAL A 155 -15.08 -13.39 -4.06
N LEU A 156 -15.20 -13.82 -2.80
CA LEU A 156 -16.47 -14.22 -2.21
C LEU A 156 -17.48 -13.06 -2.29
N GLY A 157 -18.66 -13.32 -2.88
CA GLY A 157 -19.71 -12.31 -3.08
C GLY A 157 -19.52 -11.39 -4.29
N TYR A 158 -18.47 -11.58 -5.09
CA TYR A 158 -18.38 -10.95 -6.41
C TYR A 158 -19.25 -11.70 -7.43
N ALA A 159 -19.77 -10.97 -8.41
CA ALA A 159 -20.34 -11.53 -9.63
C ALA A 159 -19.30 -11.48 -10.75
N VAL A 160 -19.14 -12.58 -11.47
CA VAL A 160 -18.29 -12.66 -12.66
C VAL A 160 -19.16 -12.56 -13.89
N GLU A 161 -18.92 -11.57 -14.74
CA GLU A 161 -19.75 -11.31 -15.90
C GLU A 161 -18.89 -11.14 -17.17
N PRO A 162 -19.19 -11.87 -18.26
CA PRO A 162 -18.61 -11.58 -19.57
C PRO A 162 -19.09 -10.21 -20.08
N MET A 163 -18.27 -9.54 -20.88
CA MET A 163 -18.68 -8.27 -21.48
C MET A 163 -19.70 -8.45 -22.59
N LYS A 164 -20.65 -7.51 -22.67
CA LYS A 164 -21.64 -7.44 -23.75
C LYS A 164 -21.05 -6.71 -24.95
N GLU A 165 -21.37 -7.15 -26.15
CA GLU A 165 -20.88 -6.58 -27.43
C GLU A 165 -21.09 -5.06 -27.54
N ARG A 166 -22.19 -4.55 -26.98
CA ARG A 166 -22.49 -3.10 -26.93
C ARG A 166 -21.42 -2.24 -26.25
N HIS A 167 -20.49 -2.84 -25.50
CA HIS A 167 -19.38 -2.15 -24.85
C HIS A 167 -18.06 -2.22 -25.65
N PHE A 168 -18.05 -2.77 -26.87
CA PHE A 168 -16.86 -2.87 -27.72
C PHE A 168 -16.11 -1.54 -27.87
N GLN A 169 -16.85 -0.45 -28.08
CA GLN A 169 -16.28 0.90 -28.22
C GLN A 169 -15.76 1.48 -26.89
N LEU A 170 -16.28 1.04 -25.74
CA LEU A 170 -15.79 1.49 -24.43
C LEU A 170 -14.40 0.94 -24.10
N TYR A 171 -14.02 -0.17 -24.71
CA TYR A 171 -12.77 -0.88 -24.43
C TYR A 171 -11.80 -0.85 -25.60
N GLU A 172 -11.66 0.32 -26.23
CA GLU A 172 -10.63 0.56 -27.25
C GLU A 172 -10.76 -0.39 -28.47
N GLY A 173 -11.96 -0.91 -28.74
CA GLY A 173 -12.21 -1.83 -29.86
C GLY A 173 -11.77 -3.27 -29.60
N ILE A 174 -11.59 -3.65 -28.34
CA ILE A 174 -11.30 -5.04 -27.96
C ILE A 174 -12.59 -5.88 -28.07
N ASP A 175 -12.48 -7.07 -28.69
CA ASP A 175 -13.58 -8.03 -28.78
C ASP A 175 -14.16 -8.35 -27.39
N ALA A 176 -15.47 -8.23 -27.24
CA ALA A 176 -16.17 -8.44 -25.97
C ALA A 176 -15.95 -9.85 -25.40
N LYS A 177 -15.67 -10.85 -26.25
CA LYS A 177 -15.35 -12.22 -25.82
C LYS A 177 -14.02 -12.35 -25.08
N LEU A 178 -13.13 -11.38 -25.25
CA LEU A 178 -11.83 -11.33 -24.59
C LEU A 178 -11.90 -10.57 -23.26
N VAL A 179 -13.02 -9.92 -22.95
CA VAL A 179 -13.18 -9.02 -21.81
C VAL A 179 -14.24 -9.53 -20.85
N PHE A 180 -13.94 -9.52 -19.56
CA PHE A 180 -14.89 -9.88 -18.50
C PHE A 180 -14.66 -9.01 -17.26
N GLN A 181 -15.61 -9.00 -16.34
CA GLN A 181 -15.51 -8.21 -15.13
C GLN A 181 -15.86 -8.98 -13.87
N LEU A 182 -15.28 -8.54 -12.75
CA LEU A 182 -15.68 -8.88 -11.39
C LEU A 182 -16.38 -7.66 -10.79
N ALA A 183 -17.66 -7.80 -10.48
CA ALA A 183 -18.49 -6.75 -9.89
C ALA A 183 -18.87 -7.10 -8.45
N HIS A 184 -18.75 -6.13 -7.54
CA HIS A 184 -19.22 -6.26 -6.16
C HIS A 184 -20.07 -5.05 -5.79
N PRO A 185 -21.19 -5.21 -5.06
CA PRO A 185 -22.01 -4.08 -4.62
C PRO A 185 -21.18 -3.00 -3.90
N GLY A 186 -21.33 -1.74 -4.30
CA GLY A 186 -20.63 -0.62 -3.69
C GLY A 186 -19.14 -0.48 -4.04
N GLN A 187 -18.61 -1.27 -4.98
CA GLN A 187 -17.24 -1.13 -5.48
C GLN A 187 -17.21 -0.92 -7.00
N HIS A 188 -16.14 -0.29 -7.49
CA HIS A 188 -15.89 -0.23 -8.92
C HIS A 188 -15.54 -1.62 -9.45
N PRO A 189 -16.09 -2.03 -10.61
CA PRO A 189 -15.82 -3.34 -11.17
C PRO A 189 -14.34 -3.46 -11.59
N LEU A 190 -13.78 -4.65 -11.40
CA LEU A 190 -12.47 -5.01 -11.92
C LEU A 190 -12.65 -5.59 -13.31
N ILE A 191 -12.08 -4.93 -14.32
CA ILE A 191 -12.23 -5.34 -15.72
C ILE A 191 -10.94 -6.00 -16.20
N PHE A 192 -11.09 -7.17 -16.82
CA PHE A 192 -10.00 -8.01 -17.28
C PHE A 192 -10.08 -8.23 -18.78
N HIS A 193 -8.92 -8.34 -19.41
CA HIS A 193 -8.74 -8.72 -20.80
C HIS A 193 -7.78 -9.92 -20.88
N ALA A 194 -8.16 -10.93 -21.65
CA ALA A 194 -7.38 -12.14 -21.89
C ALA A 194 -6.85 -12.18 -23.32
N ASP A 195 -5.70 -12.81 -23.51
CA ASP A 195 -5.05 -12.93 -24.84
C ASP A 195 -5.84 -13.85 -25.82
N SER A 196 -6.81 -14.63 -25.32
CA SER A 196 -7.70 -15.48 -26.14
C SER A 196 -9.05 -15.73 -25.46
N GLU A 197 -10.06 -16.06 -26.26
CA GLU A 197 -11.40 -16.42 -25.78
C GLU A 197 -11.36 -17.66 -24.87
N HIS A 198 -10.54 -18.67 -25.23
CA HIS A 198 -10.36 -19.84 -24.39
C HIS A 198 -9.79 -19.48 -23.01
N LEU A 199 -8.81 -18.56 -22.97
CA LEU A 199 -8.24 -18.08 -21.72
C LEU A 199 -9.27 -17.27 -20.91
N ALA A 200 -10.06 -16.41 -21.56
CA ALA A 200 -11.14 -15.67 -20.92
C ALA A 200 -12.15 -16.62 -20.27
N ASN A 201 -12.63 -17.62 -21.01
CA ASN A 201 -13.60 -18.60 -20.54
C ASN A 201 -13.08 -19.41 -19.35
N ARG A 202 -11.81 -19.82 -19.38
CA ARG A 202 -11.18 -20.50 -18.23
C ARG A 202 -11.16 -19.62 -16.98
N TRP A 203 -10.78 -18.34 -17.12
CA TRP A 203 -10.74 -17.41 -15.99
C TRP A 203 -12.13 -17.11 -15.45
N ILE A 204 -13.12 -16.92 -16.33
CA ILE A 204 -14.52 -16.74 -15.93
C ILE A 204 -15.00 -17.95 -15.12
N ALA A 205 -14.75 -19.17 -15.62
CA ALA A 205 -15.17 -20.39 -14.93
C ALA A 205 -14.51 -20.54 -13.55
N ALA A 206 -13.19 -20.39 -13.47
CA ALA A 206 -12.45 -20.49 -12.22
C ALA A 206 -12.86 -19.42 -11.19
N MET A 207 -13.01 -18.16 -11.63
CA MET A 207 -13.44 -17.08 -10.75
C MET A 207 -14.89 -17.28 -10.29
N SER A 208 -15.79 -17.74 -11.17
CA SER A 208 -17.18 -18.01 -10.81
C SER A 208 -17.30 -19.12 -9.77
N ASP A 209 -16.49 -20.18 -9.88
CA ASP A 209 -16.44 -21.24 -8.88
C ASP A 209 -15.96 -20.74 -7.51
N ALA A 210 -15.02 -19.79 -7.50
CA ALA A 210 -14.48 -19.19 -6.28
C ALA A 210 -15.35 -18.10 -5.64
N THR A 211 -16.40 -17.59 -6.31
CA THR A 211 -17.27 -16.58 -5.71
C THR A 211 -18.36 -17.16 -4.81
N VAL A 212 -18.52 -18.49 -4.81
CA VAL A 212 -19.50 -19.24 -4.03
C VAL A 212 -18.81 -19.97 -2.88
N LEU A 213 -19.41 -19.92 -1.68
CA LEU A 213 -18.95 -20.72 -0.54
C LEU A 213 -19.38 -22.19 -0.77
N LYS A 214 -18.43 -23.12 -0.77
CA LYS A 214 -18.68 -24.56 -0.80
C LYS A 214 -18.77 -25.15 0.60
#